data_AF-A0A940STA6-F1
#
_entry.id   AF-A0A940STA6-F1
#
_cell.length_a   1.000
_cell.length_b   1.000
_cell.length_c   1.000
_cell.angle_alpha   90.00
_cell.angle_beta   90.00
_cell.angle_gamma   90.00
#
_symmetry.space_group_name_H-M   'P 1'
#
loop_
_entity.id
_entity.type
_entity.pdbx_description
1 polymer ?
#
loop_
_entity_poly.entity_id
_entity_poly.type
_entity_poly.pdbx_seq_one_letter_code
_entity_poly.pdbx_strand_id
1 'polypeptide(L)'
;MDKLTDKQEELNESSQTITEESLEGQTDTETSVEMGDSGVEQLATDLDDEYETEEEQGRPYLLIALSGVAVILLVTMGLLFYRYYPLNSKIAGTWTGEAVGAEYKIENNKDNSTFTMLNANGTNGMDMVFKSKLTKEAANEYFVTDTKVFIQLNYEKLGAETVQSFVENEDMFTVVLDDKKTMLLAYTKAGVEYSFGDKDLDTLFKYVLRDFKWSKMGGDTLNLRNDLFASGGISFKREK
;
A
#
# COMPACT_ATOMS: atom_id res chain seq x y z
N MET A 1 -11.82 -32.32 -37.33
CA MET A 1 -10.40 -31.98 -37.55
C MET A 1 -10.10 -30.66 -36.88
N ASP A 2 -10.28 -30.54 -35.56
CA ASP A 2 -9.68 -31.27 -34.43
C ASP A 2 -8.48 -30.53 -33.86
N LYS A 3 -8.50 -30.48 -32.53
CA LYS A 3 -7.49 -29.96 -31.59
C LYS A 3 -7.59 -28.47 -31.30
N LEU A 4 -8.38 -28.15 -30.28
CA LEU A 4 -7.97 -27.30 -29.15
C LEU A 4 -9.12 -27.22 -28.12
N THR A 5 -9.54 -28.39 -27.66
CA THR A 5 -10.32 -28.59 -26.44
C THR A 5 -9.58 -29.71 -25.74
N ASP A 6 -8.74 -29.37 -24.75
CA ASP A 6 -8.15 -30.28 -23.75
C ASP A 6 -7.02 -29.52 -23.03
N LYS A 7 -7.41 -28.68 -22.06
CA LYS A 7 -6.54 -28.29 -20.93
C LYS A 7 -7.35 -27.66 -19.80
N GLN A 8 -8.43 -28.31 -19.43
CA GLN A 8 -9.28 -27.91 -18.32
C GLN A 8 -9.73 -29.15 -17.53
N GLU A 9 -8.76 -29.97 -17.15
CA GLU A 9 -8.97 -31.08 -16.22
C GLU A 9 -7.59 -31.48 -15.68
N GLU A 10 -7.23 -30.92 -14.52
CA GLU A 10 -6.22 -31.40 -13.56
C GLU A 10 -5.85 -30.24 -12.64
N LEU A 11 -6.57 -30.12 -11.53
CA LEU A 11 -6.11 -29.64 -10.21
C LEU A 11 -7.34 -29.54 -9.31
N ASN A 12 -7.93 -30.69 -9.04
CA ASN A 12 -8.97 -30.87 -8.04
C ASN A 12 -8.61 -32.12 -7.25
N GLU A 13 -7.67 -32.02 -6.32
CA GLU A 13 -7.40 -33.05 -5.32
C GLU A 13 -6.40 -32.51 -4.28
N SER A 14 -6.91 -31.90 -3.21
CA SER A 14 -6.26 -31.95 -1.90
C SER A 14 -7.26 -31.50 -0.82
N SER A 15 -8.06 -32.45 -0.37
CA SER A 15 -8.81 -32.37 0.88
C SER A 15 -8.81 -33.77 1.44
N GLN A 16 -8.25 -33.93 2.64
CA GLN A 16 -8.46 -34.95 3.69
C GLN A 16 -7.17 -35.03 4.51
N THR A 17 -7.16 -34.64 5.79
CA THR A 17 -7.58 -35.41 6.99
C THR A 17 -6.34 -35.92 7.72
N ILE A 18 -5.99 -35.33 8.87
CA ILE A 18 -5.21 -35.96 9.97
C ILE A 18 -5.66 -35.27 11.28
N THR A 19 -6.58 -35.82 12.06
CA THR A 19 -6.46 -36.85 13.14
C THR A 19 -6.25 -36.21 14.52
N GLU A 20 -7.30 -36.31 15.34
CA GLU A 20 -7.28 -36.23 16.80
C GLU A 20 -6.53 -37.46 17.35
N GLU A 21 -5.60 -37.25 18.27
CA GLU A 21 -5.01 -38.34 19.06
C GLU A 21 -5.28 -38.10 20.55
N SER A 22 -6.18 -38.94 21.06
CA SER A 22 -6.40 -39.23 22.48
C SER A 22 -5.16 -39.85 23.12
N LEU A 23 -4.91 -39.51 24.38
CA LEU A 23 -4.08 -40.32 25.27
C LEU A 23 -4.72 -40.32 26.67
N GLU A 24 -5.70 -41.21 26.83
CA GLU A 24 -6.03 -41.82 28.11
C GLU A 24 -5.16 -43.07 28.28
N GLY A 25 -4.52 -43.21 29.43
CA GLY A 25 -3.81 -44.41 29.85
C GLY A 25 -4.05 -44.64 31.34
N GLN A 26 -4.93 -45.60 31.65
CA GLN A 26 -5.12 -46.21 32.97
C GLN A 26 -3.86 -46.95 33.43
N THR A 27 -3.66 -47.05 34.74
CA THR A 27 -3.55 -48.35 35.44
C THR A 27 -3.90 -48.20 36.91
N ASP A 28 -4.92 -48.95 37.32
CA ASP A 28 -5.23 -49.31 38.70
C ASP A 28 -4.15 -50.23 39.29
N THR A 29 -3.86 -50.12 40.59
CA THR A 29 -3.55 -51.27 41.45
C THR A 29 -3.95 -50.95 42.89
N GLU A 30 -4.68 -51.89 43.47
CA GLU A 30 -5.37 -51.83 44.76
C GLU A 30 -4.55 -52.49 45.89
N THR A 31 -4.80 -52.04 47.13
CA THR A 31 -4.85 -52.83 48.39
C THR A 31 -3.62 -52.95 49.32
N SER A 32 -3.72 -52.19 50.43
CA SER A 32 -3.64 -52.52 51.88
C SER A 32 -2.42 -53.22 52.53
N VAL A 33 -1.98 -52.71 53.70
CA VAL A 33 -1.87 -53.41 55.01
C VAL A 33 -1.52 -52.40 56.13
N GLU A 34 -2.01 -52.71 57.33
CA GLU A 34 -2.12 -51.93 58.58
C GLU A 34 -0.97 -52.13 59.61
N MET A 35 -1.04 -51.36 60.72
CA MET A 35 -0.32 -51.41 62.02
C MET A 35 1.10 -50.78 62.07
N GLY A 36 1.56 -50.03 63.08
CA GLY A 36 1.06 -49.62 64.39
C GLY A 36 2.25 -49.18 65.30
N ASP A 37 1.98 -48.28 66.26
CA ASP A 37 2.62 -48.12 67.59
C ASP A 37 3.91 -47.27 67.85
N SER A 38 3.79 -46.43 68.91
CA SER A 38 4.77 -45.72 69.77
C SER A 38 5.71 -44.69 69.13
N GLY A 39 5.96 -43.46 69.63
CA GLY A 39 5.94 -42.90 70.98
C GLY A 39 7.38 -42.47 71.37
N VAL A 40 7.62 -41.17 71.61
CA VAL A 40 8.62 -40.53 72.51
C VAL A 40 9.06 -39.13 72.00
N GLU A 41 8.55 -38.11 72.70
CA GLU A 41 9.18 -36.84 73.16
C GLU A 41 10.73 -36.72 73.01
N GLN A 42 11.40 -35.60 72.74
CA GLN A 42 11.28 -34.25 73.29
C GLN A 42 12.37 -33.33 72.65
N LEU A 43 12.05 -32.03 72.52
CA LEU A 43 12.90 -30.84 72.75
C LEU A 43 14.19 -30.60 71.94
N ALA A 44 14.08 -29.70 70.97
CA ALA A 44 14.92 -28.51 70.79
C ALA A 44 14.11 -27.52 69.93
N THR A 45 13.19 -26.76 70.55
CA THR A 45 13.37 -25.33 70.89
C THR A 45 13.96 -24.52 69.74
N ASP A 46 13.07 -23.73 69.13
CA ASP A 46 13.26 -22.41 68.52
C ASP A 46 14.70 -22.05 68.13
N LEU A 47 14.90 -21.89 66.82
CA LEU A 47 15.48 -20.69 66.24
C LEU A 47 15.35 -20.72 64.70
N ASP A 48 15.02 -19.55 64.17
CA ASP A 48 15.13 -19.09 62.78
C ASP A 48 13.98 -19.42 61.81
N ASP A 49 12.93 -18.60 61.96
CA ASP A 49 12.49 -17.63 60.96
C ASP A 49 12.20 -18.14 59.53
N GLU A 50 10.90 -18.13 59.23
CA GLU A 50 10.34 -17.31 58.16
C GLU A 50 10.92 -17.57 56.75
N TYR A 51 10.47 -18.66 56.12
CA TYR A 51 10.23 -18.62 54.68
C TYR A 51 8.72 -18.65 54.48
N GLU A 52 8.14 -17.45 54.50
CA GLU A 52 6.84 -17.17 53.91
C GLU A 52 6.81 -17.73 52.49
N THR A 53 6.06 -18.82 52.29
CA THR A 53 5.59 -19.22 50.97
C THR A 53 4.46 -18.28 50.54
N GLU A 54 4.79 -17.04 50.19
CA GLU A 54 3.96 -16.17 49.34
C GLU A 54 4.08 -16.56 47.85
N GLU A 55 4.20 -17.86 47.53
CA GLU A 55 4.26 -18.33 46.15
C GLU A 55 2.87 -18.77 45.64
N GLU A 56 1.92 -17.85 45.53
CA GLU A 56 0.78 -18.11 44.61
C GLU A 56 0.02 -16.85 44.18
N GLN A 57 0.04 -15.77 44.95
CA GLN A 57 -0.73 -14.56 44.61
C GLN A 57 -0.11 -13.70 43.50
N GLY A 58 1.21 -13.78 43.26
CA GLY A 58 1.89 -12.93 42.25
C GLY A 58 1.71 -13.37 40.78
N ARG A 59 1.43 -14.66 40.53
CA ARG A 59 1.25 -15.22 39.17
C ARG A 59 0.07 -14.63 38.39
N PRO A 60 -1.15 -14.47 38.96
CA PRO A 60 -2.26 -13.87 38.23
C PRO A 60 -2.01 -12.40 37.89
N TYR A 61 -1.39 -11.62 38.79
CA TYR A 61 -1.06 -10.21 38.51
C TYR A 61 0.02 -10.08 37.42
N LEU A 62 1.00 -10.99 37.39
CA LEU A 62 1.99 -11.05 36.31
C LEU A 62 1.35 -11.36 34.96
N LEU A 63 0.40 -12.31 34.90
CA LEU A 63 -0.33 -12.64 33.67
C LEU A 63 -1.23 -11.48 33.22
N ILE A 64 -1.90 -10.80 34.15
CA ILE A 64 -2.70 -9.61 33.86
C ILE A 64 -1.80 -8.49 33.31
N ALA A 65 -0.66 -8.22 33.96
CA ALA A 65 0.30 -7.22 33.50
C ALA A 65 0.85 -7.55 32.11
N LEU A 66 1.21 -8.81 31.86
CA LEU A 66 1.70 -9.28 30.57
C LEU A 66 0.64 -9.13 29.47
N SER A 67 -0.62 -9.47 29.78
CA SER A 67 -1.74 -9.30 28.85
C SER A 67 -1.99 -7.83 28.51
N GLY A 68 -1.86 -6.93 29.50
CA GLY A 68 -1.97 -5.48 29.30
C GLY A 68 -0.89 -4.95 28.35
N VAL A 69 0.36 -5.38 28.55
CA VAL A 69 1.48 -5.03 27.66
C VAL A 69 1.26 -5.58 26.25
N ALA A 70 0.76 -6.81 26.12
CA ALA A 70 0.46 -7.41 24.82
C ALA A 70 -0.64 -6.64 24.06
N VAL A 71 -1.70 -6.20 24.75
CA VAL A 71 -2.76 -5.38 24.14
C VAL A 71 -2.22 -4.02 23.69
N ILE A 72 -1.40 -3.36 24.51
CA ILE A 72 -0.76 -2.09 24.13
C ILE A 72 0.13 -2.27 22.90
N LEU A 73 0.93 -3.34 22.86
CA LEU A 73 1.75 -3.68 21.69
C LEU A 73 0.91 -3.89 20.43
N LEU A 74 -0.20 -4.63 20.52
CA LEU A 74 -1.11 -4.86 19.40
C LEU A 74 -1.76 -3.57 18.90
N VAL A 75 -2.22 -2.70 19.80
CA VAL A 75 -2.79 -1.40 19.43
C VAL A 75 -1.73 -0.50 18.78
N THR A 76 -0.53 -0.46 19.33
CA THR A 76 0.58 0.35 18.80
C THR A 76 1.02 -0.18 17.43
N MET A 77 1.16 -1.50 17.27
CA MET A 77 1.41 -2.12 15.97
C MET A 77 0.26 -1.82 15.00
N GLY A 78 -1.00 -1.92 15.42
CA GLY A 78 -2.15 -1.60 14.58
C GLY A 78 -2.15 -0.16 14.08
N LEU A 79 -1.79 0.80 14.94
CA LEU A 79 -1.64 2.21 14.58
C LEU A 79 -0.45 2.44 13.64
N LEU A 80 0.69 1.79 13.91
CA LEU A 80 1.87 1.87 13.05
C LEU A 80 1.59 1.25 11.67
N PHE A 81 0.97 0.07 11.61
CA PHE A 81 0.52 -0.53 10.36
C PHE A 81 -0.48 0.39 9.65
N TYR A 82 -1.49 0.92 10.34
CA TYR A 82 -2.43 1.86 9.71
C TYR A 82 -1.74 3.11 9.15
N ARG A 83 -0.69 3.60 9.81
CA ARG A 83 0.03 4.83 9.39
C ARG A 83 1.10 4.61 8.33
N TYR A 84 1.76 3.44 8.34
CA TYR A 84 2.94 3.12 7.52
C TYR A 84 2.68 2.03 6.47
N TYR A 85 1.54 1.33 6.49
CA TYR A 85 1.19 0.40 5.44
C TYR A 85 1.01 1.18 4.12
N PRO A 86 1.51 0.68 2.98
CA PRO A 86 1.42 1.37 1.70
C PRO A 86 -0.03 1.32 1.21
N LEU A 87 -0.88 2.18 1.75
CA LEU A 87 -2.31 2.26 1.40
C LEU A 87 -2.52 2.75 -0.04
N ASN A 88 -1.48 3.36 -0.64
CA ASN A 88 -1.40 3.69 -2.05
C ASN A 88 -1.40 2.45 -2.96
N SER A 89 -1.14 1.25 -2.42
CA SER A 89 -1.22 -0.03 -3.15
C SER A 89 -2.56 -0.26 -3.85
N LYS A 90 -3.66 0.27 -3.29
CA LYS A 90 -5.01 0.13 -3.88
C LYS A 90 -5.12 0.79 -5.26
N ILE A 91 -4.38 1.87 -5.49
CA ILE A 91 -4.38 2.63 -6.74
C ILE A 91 -3.12 2.42 -7.57
N ALA A 92 -2.24 1.51 -7.16
CA ALA A 92 -1.04 1.16 -7.90
C ALA A 92 -1.38 0.51 -9.26
N GLY A 93 -0.49 0.74 -10.23
CA GLY A 93 -0.63 0.26 -11.60
C GLY A 93 -0.82 1.39 -12.60
N THR A 94 -1.06 0.99 -13.84
CA THR A 94 -1.32 1.88 -14.98
C THR A 94 -2.82 2.01 -15.20
N TRP A 95 -3.27 3.24 -15.39
CA TRP A 95 -4.66 3.57 -15.64
C TRP A 95 -4.75 4.42 -16.89
N THR A 96 -5.73 4.14 -17.75
CA THR A 96 -5.97 4.90 -18.97
C THR A 96 -7.38 5.46 -18.96
N GLY A 97 -7.51 6.69 -19.45
CA GLY A 97 -8.77 7.41 -19.52
C GLY A 97 -8.80 8.26 -20.78
N GLU A 98 -9.99 8.54 -21.28
CA GLU A 98 -10.20 9.40 -22.44
C GLU A 98 -11.24 10.44 -22.07
N ALA A 99 -10.97 11.70 -22.37
CA ALA A 99 -11.93 12.79 -22.20
C ALA A 99 -11.73 13.85 -23.28
N VAL A 100 -12.82 14.20 -23.97
CA VAL A 100 -12.95 15.25 -24.99
C VAL A 100 -11.66 15.52 -25.76
N GLY A 101 -11.32 14.62 -26.68
CA GLY A 101 -10.24 14.82 -27.65
C GLY A 101 -8.81 14.62 -27.12
N ALA A 102 -8.65 14.15 -25.88
CA ALA A 102 -7.34 13.80 -25.33
C ALA A 102 -7.38 12.45 -24.61
N GLU A 103 -6.26 11.73 -24.74
CA GLU A 103 -5.99 10.49 -24.01
C GLU A 103 -5.12 10.81 -22.79
N TYR A 104 -5.39 10.12 -21.69
CA TYR A 104 -4.72 10.33 -20.42
C TYR A 104 -4.23 9.02 -19.85
N LYS A 105 -3.06 9.06 -19.21
CA LYS A 105 -2.46 7.92 -18.52
C LYS A 105 -2.09 8.32 -17.09
N ILE A 106 -2.33 7.44 -16.13
CA ILE A 106 -1.84 7.55 -14.76
C ILE A 106 -0.99 6.32 -14.45
N GLU A 107 0.21 6.53 -13.96
CA GLU A 107 1.12 5.48 -13.49
C GLU A 107 1.41 5.72 -12.01
N ASN A 108 0.88 4.85 -11.16
CA ASN A 108 1.06 4.94 -9.71
C ASN A 108 1.95 3.79 -9.22
N ASN A 109 3.05 4.13 -8.54
CA ASN A 109 3.97 3.16 -7.95
C ASN A 109 4.39 3.60 -6.55
N LYS A 110 3.96 2.85 -5.54
CA LYS A 110 4.09 3.20 -4.13
C LYS A 110 3.56 4.62 -3.88
N ASP A 111 4.43 5.55 -3.55
CA ASP A 111 4.08 6.92 -3.22
C ASP A 111 4.32 7.88 -4.38
N ASN A 112 4.62 7.39 -5.58
CA ASN A 112 4.80 8.22 -6.77
C ASN A 112 3.59 8.09 -7.69
N SER A 113 3.13 9.22 -8.23
CA SER A 113 2.15 9.28 -9.32
C SER A 113 2.71 10.06 -10.49
N THR A 114 2.52 9.51 -11.68
CA THR A 114 2.76 10.20 -12.94
C THR A 114 1.45 10.28 -13.69
N PHE A 115 0.93 11.50 -13.86
CA PHE A 115 -0.21 11.77 -14.73
C PHE A 115 0.31 12.34 -16.06
N THR A 116 -0.10 11.74 -17.17
CA THR A 116 0.32 12.13 -18.51
C THR A 116 -0.91 12.45 -19.35
N MET A 117 -0.91 13.65 -19.93
CA MET A 117 -1.80 14.00 -21.04
C MET A 117 -1.06 13.71 -22.35
N LEU A 118 -1.55 12.73 -23.10
CA LEU A 118 -0.93 12.29 -24.35
C LEU A 118 -1.30 13.24 -25.48
N ASN A 119 -0.33 13.52 -26.37
CA ASN A 119 -0.51 14.42 -27.50
C ASN A 119 -1.14 15.77 -27.10
N ALA A 120 -0.60 16.36 -26.04
CA ALA A 120 -1.07 17.61 -25.46
C ALA A 120 -1.20 18.70 -26.54
N ASN A 121 -2.23 19.55 -26.42
CA ASN A 121 -2.57 20.59 -27.41
C ASN A 121 -2.78 20.06 -28.85
N GLY A 122 -3.07 18.76 -29.02
CA GLY A 122 -3.28 18.14 -30.33
C GLY A 122 -2.00 17.85 -31.12
N THR A 123 -0.83 18.01 -30.51
CA THR A 123 0.46 17.76 -31.18
C THR A 123 0.91 16.32 -30.95
N ASN A 124 0.89 15.51 -32.00
CA ASN A 124 1.33 14.11 -31.93
C ASN A 124 2.82 14.02 -31.52
N GLY A 125 3.10 13.28 -30.44
CA GLY A 125 4.46 13.13 -29.92
C GLY A 125 4.89 14.19 -28.92
N MET A 126 3.99 15.09 -28.50
CA MET A 126 4.21 15.99 -27.37
C MET A 126 3.29 15.58 -26.21
N ASP A 127 3.86 15.09 -25.12
CA ASP A 127 3.10 14.70 -23.93
C ASP A 127 3.37 15.68 -22.79
N MET A 128 2.32 16.04 -22.03
CA MET A 128 2.47 16.82 -20.80
C MET A 128 2.45 15.86 -19.60
N VAL A 129 3.48 15.90 -18.78
CA VAL A 129 3.72 14.91 -17.71
C VAL A 129 3.80 15.63 -16.37
N PHE A 130 2.95 15.21 -15.42
CA PHE A 130 2.93 15.67 -14.04
C PHE A 130 3.46 14.55 -13.15
N LYS A 131 4.60 14.76 -12.49
CA LYS A 131 5.16 13.82 -11.52
C LYS A 131 4.94 14.37 -10.12
N SER A 132 4.41 13.56 -9.23
CA SER A 132 4.05 13.98 -7.88
C SER A 132 4.14 12.81 -6.88
N LYS A 133 4.02 13.12 -5.59
CA LYS A 133 3.91 12.16 -4.51
C LYS A 133 2.46 11.95 -4.09
N LEU A 134 2.04 10.70 -4.01
CA LEU A 134 0.72 10.30 -3.52
C LEU A 134 0.65 10.30 -2.01
N THR A 135 -0.31 11.04 -1.49
CA THR A 135 -0.67 11.02 -0.08
C THR A 135 -2.11 10.56 0.06
N LYS A 136 -2.34 9.54 0.88
CA LYS A 136 -3.69 9.10 1.22
C LYS A 136 -4.34 10.14 2.14
N GLU A 137 -5.54 10.58 1.75
CA GLU A 137 -6.37 11.46 2.55
C GLU A 137 -7.46 10.67 3.29
N ALA A 138 -8.17 9.80 2.56
CA ALA A 138 -9.27 9.00 3.10
C ALA A 138 -9.20 7.56 2.58
N ALA A 139 -10.16 6.71 2.96
CA ALA A 139 -10.13 5.28 2.63
C ALA A 139 -9.94 4.97 1.14
N ASN A 140 -10.50 5.83 0.26
CA ASN A 140 -10.47 5.73 -1.20
C ASN A 140 -10.10 7.07 -1.88
N GLU A 141 -9.61 8.05 -1.13
CA GLU A 141 -9.24 9.37 -1.66
C GLU A 141 -7.75 9.63 -1.45
N TYR A 142 -7.11 10.16 -2.50
CA TYR A 142 -5.68 10.42 -2.54
C TYR A 142 -5.44 11.80 -3.14
N PHE A 143 -4.55 12.55 -2.51
CA PHE A 143 -4.03 13.81 -3.01
C PHE A 143 -2.60 13.64 -3.51
N VAL A 144 -2.12 14.65 -4.21
CA VAL A 144 -0.75 14.74 -4.65
C VAL A 144 -0.01 15.87 -3.93
N THR A 145 1.30 15.74 -3.83
CA THR A 145 2.22 16.74 -3.26
C THR A 145 3.51 16.74 -4.07
N ASP A 146 4.34 17.79 -3.94
CA ASP A 146 5.63 17.91 -4.65
C ASP A 146 5.48 17.81 -6.18
N THR A 147 4.41 18.37 -6.74
CA THR A 147 4.06 18.23 -8.16
C THR A 147 5.03 19.02 -9.04
N LYS A 148 5.59 18.33 -10.03
CA LYS A 148 6.47 18.90 -11.06
C LYS A 148 5.89 18.62 -12.43
N VAL A 149 5.96 19.62 -13.31
CA VAL A 149 5.46 19.53 -14.69
C VAL A 149 6.62 19.40 -15.65
N PHE A 150 6.43 18.54 -16.64
CA PHE A 150 7.37 18.30 -17.73
C PHE A 150 6.63 18.27 -19.07
N ILE A 151 7.37 18.57 -20.13
CA ILE A 151 7.01 18.22 -21.50
C ILE A 151 7.93 17.10 -21.95
N GLN A 152 7.34 16.02 -22.48
CA GLN A 152 8.07 14.94 -23.12
C GLN A 152 7.86 15.05 -24.63
N LEU A 153 8.95 15.21 -25.38
CA LEU A 153 8.96 15.33 -26.83
C LEU A 153 9.51 14.05 -27.43
N ASN A 154 8.79 13.47 -28.40
CA ASN A 154 9.22 12.29 -29.14
C ASN A 154 9.83 12.70 -30.49
N TYR A 155 11.12 12.44 -30.67
CA TYR A 155 11.85 12.82 -31.88
C TYR A 155 11.39 12.10 -33.15
N GLU A 156 10.87 10.87 -33.04
CA GLU A 156 10.38 10.11 -34.20
C GLU A 156 9.07 10.69 -34.75
N LYS A 157 8.31 11.40 -33.90
CA LYS A 157 7.00 11.95 -34.24
C LYS A 157 7.02 13.46 -34.50
N LEU A 158 7.99 14.18 -33.93
CA LEU A 158 8.13 15.63 -34.03
C LEU A 158 9.22 16.03 -35.02
N GLY A 159 9.02 17.13 -35.74
CA GLY A 159 10.06 17.72 -36.58
C GLY A 159 11.18 18.34 -35.74
N ALA A 160 12.41 18.34 -36.25
CA ALA A 160 13.58 18.91 -35.58
C ALA A 160 13.38 20.39 -35.23
N GLU A 161 12.72 21.15 -36.10
CA GLU A 161 12.38 22.56 -35.86
C GLU A 161 11.49 22.76 -34.62
N THR A 162 10.46 21.90 -34.46
CA THR A 162 9.58 21.96 -33.30
C THR A 162 10.34 21.68 -32.02
N VAL A 163 11.18 20.64 -31.99
CA VAL A 163 11.95 20.33 -30.78
C VAL A 163 12.93 21.44 -30.45
N GLN A 164 13.64 21.97 -31.45
CA GLN A 164 14.57 23.08 -31.27
C GLN A 164 13.88 24.33 -30.68
N SER A 165 12.65 24.64 -31.11
CA SER A 165 11.90 25.79 -30.57
C SER A 165 11.60 25.70 -29.06
N PHE A 166 11.45 24.48 -28.54
CA PHE A 166 11.30 24.29 -27.09
C PHE A 166 12.62 24.42 -26.34
N VAL A 167 13.72 23.95 -26.94
CA VAL A 167 15.07 24.04 -26.36
C VAL A 167 15.54 25.49 -26.27
N GLU A 168 15.23 26.29 -27.29
CA GLU A 168 15.60 27.72 -27.33
C GLU A 168 14.82 28.58 -26.33
N ASN A 169 13.73 28.06 -25.76
CA ASN A 169 12.91 28.77 -24.77
C ASN A 169 13.36 28.45 -23.33
N GLU A 170 14.60 28.83 -23.02
CA GLU A 170 15.27 28.54 -21.74
C GLU A 170 14.57 29.20 -20.52
N ASP A 171 13.85 30.30 -20.73
CA ASP A 171 13.08 30.96 -19.67
C ASP A 171 11.92 30.07 -19.19
N MET A 172 11.36 29.25 -20.08
CA MET A 172 10.21 28.39 -19.81
C MET A 172 10.61 26.97 -19.40
N PHE A 173 11.71 26.45 -19.96
CA PHE A 173 12.07 25.05 -19.88
C PHE A 173 13.54 24.80 -19.53
N THR A 174 13.81 23.67 -18.89
CA THR A 174 15.16 23.14 -18.69
C THR A 174 15.22 21.69 -19.15
N VAL A 175 16.22 21.35 -19.96
CA VAL A 175 16.46 19.97 -20.40
C VAL A 175 16.89 19.12 -19.20
N VAL A 176 16.14 18.06 -18.91
CA VAL A 176 16.42 17.11 -17.82
C VAL A 176 16.91 15.78 -18.36
N LEU A 177 16.41 15.37 -19.52
CA LEU A 177 16.82 14.18 -20.22
C LEU A 177 16.79 14.46 -21.72
N ASP A 178 17.82 13.99 -22.41
CA ASP A 178 17.88 13.99 -23.86
C ASP A 178 18.51 12.67 -24.31
N ASP A 179 17.69 11.81 -24.93
CA ASP A 179 18.12 10.52 -25.47
C ASP A 179 17.75 10.38 -26.94
N LYS A 180 18.04 9.22 -27.55
CA LYS A 180 17.84 9.03 -29.00
C LYS A 180 16.38 9.09 -29.45
N LYS A 181 15.41 8.96 -28.54
CA LYS A 181 13.98 8.84 -28.85
C LYS A 181 13.16 9.96 -28.24
N THR A 182 13.55 10.43 -27.06
CA THR A 182 12.78 11.39 -26.28
C THR A 182 13.65 12.45 -25.64
N MET A 183 13.09 13.66 -25.56
CA MET A 183 13.59 14.75 -24.74
C MET A 183 12.57 15.04 -23.64
N LEU A 184 13.04 15.18 -22.40
CA LEU A 184 12.24 15.59 -21.26
C LEU A 184 12.67 16.98 -20.80
N LEU A 185 11.74 17.91 -20.89
CA LEU A 185 11.90 19.30 -20.47
C LEU A 185 11.13 19.52 -19.17
N ALA A 186 11.79 19.93 -18.10
CA ALA A 186 11.11 20.41 -16.91
C ALA A 186 10.69 21.86 -17.10
N TYR A 187 9.50 22.22 -16.62
CA TYR A 187 9.13 23.61 -16.52
C TYR A 187 9.99 24.33 -15.47
N THR A 188 10.45 25.54 -15.80
CA THR A 188 11.02 26.46 -14.82
C THR A 188 9.91 27.05 -13.95
N LYS A 189 10.26 27.77 -12.89
CA LYS A 189 9.26 28.51 -12.09
C LYS A 189 8.46 29.50 -12.94
N ALA A 190 9.15 30.26 -13.81
CA ALA A 190 8.50 31.21 -14.71
C ALA A 190 7.60 30.49 -15.72
N GLY A 191 8.02 29.33 -16.23
CA GLY A 191 7.20 28.52 -17.11
C GLY A 191 5.93 27.99 -16.44
N VAL A 192 6.02 27.55 -15.19
CA VAL A 192 4.83 27.15 -14.41
C VAL A 192 3.88 28.33 -14.24
N GLU A 193 4.40 29.49 -13.83
CA GLU A 193 3.60 30.70 -13.59
C GLU A 193 2.91 31.18 -14.88
N TYR A 194 3.62 31.18 -16.01
CA TYR A 194 3.04 31.57 -17.29
C TYR A 194 1.96 30.59 -17.78
N SER A 195 2.20 29.28 -17.68
CA SER A 195 1.29 28.26 -18.23
C SER A 195 0.11 27.92 -17.32
N PHE A 196 0.29 28.02 -15.99
CA PHE A 196 -0.71 27.60 -15.00
C PHE A 196 -1.17 28.74 -14.08
N GLY A 197 -0.58 29.94 -14.19
CA GLY A 197 -0.84 31.08 -13.31
C GLY A 197 -0.25 30.87 -11.90
N ASP A 198 -0.79 31.60 -10.92
CA ASP A 198 -0.45 31.46 -9.50
C ASP A 198 -1.06 30.21 -8.82
N LYS A 199 -1.42 29.19 -9.61
CA LYS A 199 -2.08 28.00 -9.07
C LYS A 199 -1.09 27.07 -8.41
N ASP A 200 -1.47 26.57 -7.23
CA ASP A 200 -0.75 25.49 -6.58
C ASP A 200 -1.00 24.17 -7.31
N LEU A 201 0.05 23.65 -7.95
CA LEU A 201 -0.01 22.40 -8.72
C LEU A 201 -0.42 21.20 -7.87
N ASP A 202 -0.14 21.22 -6.56
CA ASP A 202 -0.49 20.12 -5.65
C ASP A 202 -2.00 20.01 -5.43
N THR A 203 -2.73 21.12 -5.60
CA THR A 203 -4.19 21.14 -5.49
C THR A 203 -4.90 20.67 -6.75
N LEU A 204 -4.18 20.51 -7.86
CA LEU A 204 -4.78 20.19 -9.16
C LEU A 204 -5.21 18.73 -9.29
N PHE A 205 -4.67 17.82 -8.49
CA PHE A 205 -4.95 16.39 -8.65
C PHE A 205 -5.53 15.77 -7.39
N LYS A 206 -6.81 15.40 -7.46
CA LYS A 206 -7.47 14.56 -6.47
C LYS A 206 -7.94 13.26 -7.11
N TYR A 207 -7.42 12.13 -6.64
CA TYR A 207 -7.82 10.81 -7.08
C TYR A 207 -8.87 10.22 -6.13
N VAL A 208 -9.95 9.67 -6.70
CA VAL A 208 -10.99 8.96 -5.98
C VAL A 208 -11.15 7.57 -6.58
N LEU A 209 -10.80 6.54 -5.82
CA LEU A 209 -10.99 5.15 -6.21
C LEU A 209 -12.46 4.76 -6.05
N ARG A 210 -13.08 4.30 -7.14
CA ARG A 210 -14.46 3.80 -7.17
C ARG A 210 -14.50 2.30 -7.43
N ASP A 211 -15.66 1.71 -7.14
CA ASP A 211 -15.95 0.30 -7.41
C ASP A 211 -14.91 -0.66 -6.82
N PHE A 212 -14.47 -0.39 -5.59
CA PHE A 212 -13.49 -1.23 -4.89
C PHE A 212 -14.04 -2.62 -4.61
N LYS A 213 -13.34 -3.65 -5.11
CA LYS A 213 -13.65 -5.05 -4.84
C LYS A 213 -12.59 -5.64 -3.94
N TRP A 214 -12.96 -5.94 -2.69
CA TRP A 214 -12.06 -6.57 -1.71
C TRP A 214 -11.39 -7.84 -2.23
N SER A 215 -12.11 -8.64 -3.04
CA SER A 215 -11.59 -9.86 -3.67
C SER A 215 -10.42 -9.67 -4.62
N LYS A 216 -10.20 -8.45 -5.13
CA LYS A 216 -9.08 -8.11 -6.03
C LYS A 216 -8.08 -7.14 -5.41
N MET A 217 -8.28 -6.75 -4.15
CA MET A 217 -7.52 -5.68 -3.47
C MET A 217 -7.30 -4.44 -4.36
N GLY A 218 -8.31 -4.06 -5.14
CA GLY A 218 -8.24 -2.97 -6.10
C GLY A 218 -9.61 -2.47 -6.52
N GLY A 219 -9.69 -1.22 -6.96
CA GLY A 219 -10.88 -0.70 -7.65
C GLY A 219 -10.75 -0.87 -9.15
N ASP A 220 -11.89 -0.97 -9.83
CA ASP A 220 -11.96 -1.10 -11.29
C ASP A 220 -11.91 0.29 -11.98
N THR A 221 -12.20 1.37 -11.25
CA THR A 221 -12.30 2.74 -11.77
C THR A 221 -11.55 3.73 -10.87
N LEU A 222 -10.66 4.55 -11.44
CA LEU A 222 -10.00 5.65 -10.76
C LEU A 222 -10.50 6.97 -11.34
N ASN A 223 -11.11 7.83 -10.53
CA ASN A 223 -11.56 9.14 -10.99
C ASN A 223 -10.54 10.20 -10.58
N LEU A 224 -10.00 10.93 -11.55
CA LEU A 224 -9.23 12.14 -11.31
C LEU A 224 -10.18 13.34 -11.35
N ARG A 225 -10.19 14.14 -10.28
CA ARG A 225 -10.72 15.50 -10.33
C ARG A 225 -9.56 16.45 -10.58
N ASN A 226 -9.69 17.26 -11.62
CA ASN A 226 -8.74 18.30 -11.97
C ASN A 226 -9.50 19.48 -12.57
N ASP A 227 -9.57 20.58 -11.83
CA ASP A 227 -10.38 21.74 -12.21
C ASP A 227 -9.77 22.56 -13.37
N LEU A 228 -8.54 22.25 -13.80
CA LEU A 228 -7.82 22.96 -14.85
C LEU A 228 -8.03 22.34 -16.23
N PHE A 229 -8.01 21.01 -16.32
CA PHE A 229 -8.14 20.28 -17.58
C PHE A 229 -9.50 19.60 -17.74
N ALA A 230 -10.22 19.30 -16.65
CA ALA A 230 -11.48 18.56 -16.71
C ALA A 230 -12.40 18.84 -15.50
N SER A 231 -13.23 19.88 -15.62
CA SER A 231 -14.18 20.31 -14.58
C SER A 231 -15.20 19.25 -14.15
N GLY A 232 -15.43 18.20 -14.96
CA GLY A 232 -16.28 17.04 -14.63
C GLY A 232 -15.54 15.85 -14.00
N GLY A 233 -14.21 15.91 -13.95
CA GLY A 233 -13.34 14.77 -13.65
C GLY A 233 -13.22 13.78 -14.80
N ILE A 234 -12.11 13.03 -14.81
CA ILE A 234 -11.80 12.02 -15.82
C ILE A 234 -11.85 10.65 -15.14
N SER A 235 -12.57 9.71 -15.72
CA SER A 235 -12.63 8.33 -15.23
C SER A 235 -11.61 7.46 -15.97
N PHE A 236 -10.80 6.73 -15.22
CA PHE A 236 -9.77 5.85 -15.75
C PHE A 236 -10.08 4.41 -15.43
N LYS A 237 -9.73 3.52 -16.35
CA LYS A 237 -9.77 2.07 -16.17
C LYS A 237 -8.36 1.54 -15.97
N ARG A 238 -8.22 0.51 -15.13
CA ARG A 238 -6.94 -0.16 -14.95
C ARG A 238 -6.56 -0.92 -16.22
N GLU A 239 -5.33 -0.78 -16.67
CA GLU A 239 -4.75 -1.61 -17.73
C GLU A 239 -4.59 -3.05 -17.19
N LYS A 240 -4.94 -4.05 -18.01
CA LYS A 240 -4.95 -5.46 -17.59
C LYS A 240 -3.57 -6.08 -17.58
#